data_AF-A0A6I6F982-F1
#
_entry.id   AF-A0A6I6F982-F1
#
_cell.length_a   1.000
_cell.length_b   1.000
_cell.length_c   1.000
_cell.angle_alpha   90.00
_cell.angle_beta   90.00
_cell.angle_gamma   90.00
#
_symmetry.space_group_name_H-M   'P 1'
#
loop_
_entity.id
_entity.type
_entity.pdbx_description
1 polymer ?
#
loop_
_entity_poly.entity_id
_entity_poly.type
_entity_poly.pdbx_seq_one_letter_code
_entity_poly.pdbx_strand_id
1 'polypeptide(L)'
;MHVLILGGTTEARRLAELLHAHRAVRTTSSLAGRVAAPRLPPGEVRVGGFGGAEGLARWLREHRADAVIDATHPFADTMSSHAARAAADVHVPLLALRRPGWAPVEGDDWHLVDSLAQAADTARTLGRRVFLTTGRMGLAAFAHVTDVWFLLRSVDAPEPPYPPRMDVLLDRGPFTLDGERELLRRYGIDVLVTKDSGGAATAPKLTAAREAGVPVVVVRRPPAPAGVPVAATPEEAVAWLLRTGQPARS
;
A
#
# COMPACT_ATOMS: atom_id res chain seq x y z
N MET A 1 -17.55 9.71 -19.16
CA MET A 1 -17.21 8.52 -18.38
C MET A 1 -16.87 8.93 -16.95
N HIS A 2 -17.43 8.29 -15.93
CA HIS A 2 -17.13 8.50 -14.52
C HIS A 2 -16.31 7.32 -13.96
N VAL A 3 -15.11 7.62 -13.45
CA VAL A 3 -14.19 6.62 -12.87
C VAL A 3 -14.04 6.84 -11.38
N LEU A 4 -14.24 5.77 -10.60
CA LEU A 4 -13.86 5.74 -9.20
C LEU A 4 -12.43 5.21 -9.07
N ILE A 5 -11.55 5.98 -8.43
CA ILE A 5 -10.19 5.56 -8.07
C ILE A 5 -10.17 5.28 -6.57
N LEU A 6 -10.03 4.02 -6.18
CA LEU A 6 -9.75 3.66 -4.78
C LEU A 6 -8.27 3.91 -4.53
N GLY A 7 -7.95 4.90 -3.69
CA GLY A 7 -6.61 5.50 -3.66
C GLY A 7 -5.86 5.38 -2.35
N GLY A 8 -4.83 6.21 -2.20
CA GLY A 8 -3.90 6.23 -1.06
C GLY A 8 -2.46 5.85 -1.42
N THR A 9 -2.16 5.67 -2.70
CA THR A 9 -0.83 5.37 -3.23
C THR A 9 -0.32 6.48 -4.15
N THR A 10 0.98 6.46 -4.44
CA THR A 10 1.60 7.31 -5.45
C THR A 10 1.01 7.05 -6.85
N GLU A 11 0.71 5.80 -7.17
CA GLU A 11 0.14 5.39 -8.45
C GLU A 11 -1.30 5.89 -8.61
N ALA A 12 -2.12 5.81 -7.55
CA ALA A 12 -3.48 6.37 -7.56
C ALA A 12 -3.47 7.87 -7.82
N ARG A 13 -2.55 8.60 -7.19
CA ARG A 13 -2.40 10.05 -7.41
C ARG A 13 -1.96 10.34 -8.83
N ARG A 14 -0.94 9.63 -9.34
CA ARG A 14 -0.45 9.80 -10.71
C ARG A 14 -1.55 9.51 -11.73
N LEU A 15 -2.33 8.45 -11.51
CA LEU A 15 -3.48 8.12 -12.34
C LEU A 15 -4.52 9.25 -12.36
N ALA A 16 -4.86 9.81 -11.19
CA ALA A 16 -5.78 10.94 -11.11
C ALA A 16 -5.24 12.17 -11.88
N GLU A 17 -3.94 12.45 -11.79
CA GLU A 17 -3.29 13.53 -12.57
C GLU A 17 -3.39 13.29 -14.08
N LEU A 18 -3.11 12.07 -14.55
CA LEU A 18 -3.22 11.69 -15.96
C LEU A 18 -4.67 11.82 -16.45
N LEU A 19 -5.64 11.31 -15.69
CA LEU A 19 -7.05 11.37 -16.05
C LEU A 19 -7.64 12.78 -15.99
N HIS A 20 -7.15 13.63 -15.09
CA HIS A 20 -7.58 15.04 -15.02
C HIS A 20 -7.26 15.82 -16.30
N ALA A 21 -6.21 15.43 -17.04
CA ALA A 21 -5.90 15.99 -18.34
C ALA A 21 -6.93 15.60 -19.43
N HIS A 22 -7.71 14.52 -19.22
CA HIS A 22 -8.72 14.04 -20.15
C HIS A 22 -10.12 14.61 -19.82
N ARG A 23 -10.52 15.67 -20.53
CA ARG A 23 -11.80 16.39 -20.32
C ARG A 23 -13.07 15.51 -20.35
N ALA A 24 -13.03 14.36 -21.02
CA ALA A 24 -14.16 13.43 -21.13
C ALA A 24 -14.31 12.46 -19.93
N VAL A 25 -13.35 12.47 -19.00
CA VAL A 25 -13.30 11.58 -17.83
C VAL A 25 -13.51 12.41 -16.56
N ARG A 26 -14.63 12.16 -15.88
CA ARG A 26 -14.84 12.60 -14.51
C ARG A 26 -14.18 11.57 -13.58
N THR A 27 -13.37 12.02 -12.64
CA THR A 27 -12.71 11.14 -11.66
C THR A 27 -13.13 11.50 -10.23
N THR A 28 -13.52 10.48 -9.47
CA THR A 28 -13.66 10.57 -8.01
C THR A 28 -12.57 9.73 -7.35
N SER A 29 -11.69 10.33 -6.56
CA SER A 29 -10.72 9.62 -5.75
C SER A 29 -11.30 9.32 -4.36
N SER A 30 -11.23 8.07 -3.92
CA SER A 30 -11.65 7.66 -2.57
C SER A 30 -10.44 7.38 -1.69
N LEU A 31 -10.34 8.08 -0.56
CA LEU A 31 -9.30 7.92 0.44
C LEU A 31 -9.88 7.34 1.73
N ALA A 32 -9.18 6.40 2.35
CA ALA A 32 -9.65 5.75 3.57
C ALA A 32 -9.69 6.67 4.82
N GLY A 33 -9.08 7.87 4.76
CA GLY A 33 -9.00 8.79 5.91
C GLY A 33 -8.03 8.33 7.00
N ARG A 34 -7.08 7.44 6.68
CA ARG A 34 -6.12 6.87 7.65
C ARG A 34 -4.94 7.78 7.99
N VAL A 35 -4.86 8.94 7.35
CA VAL A 35 -3.82 9.95 7.53
C VAL A 35 -4.52 11.26 7.84
N ALA A 36 -4.10 11.96 8.90
CA ALA A 36 -4.76 13.18 9.35
C ALA A 36 -4.75 14.30 8.30
N ALA A 37 -3.65 14.45 7.57
CA ALA A 37 -3.49 15.43 6.49
C ALA A 37 -2.97 14.75 5.19
N PRO A 38 -3.86 14.14 4.38
CA PRO A 38 -3.48 13.53 3.12
C PRO A 38 -3.23 14.61 2.05
N ARG A 39 -2.24 14.39 1.18
CA ARG A 39 -2.09 15.21 -0.03
C ARG A 39 -3.17 14.82 -1.03
N LEU A 40 -4.10 15.73 -1.33
CA LEU A 40 -5.24 15.45 -2.19
C LEU A 40 -4.81 15.38 -3.68
N PRO A 41 -5.32 14.40 -4.45
CA PRO A 41 -5.18 14.38 -5.90
C PRO A 41 -6.09 15.44 -6.56
N PRO A 42 -5.87 15.79 -7.83
CA PRO A 42 -6.79 16.63 -8.59
C PRO A 42 -8.15 15.94 -8.78
N GLY A 43 -9.20 16.74 -9.01
CA GLY A 43 -10.57 16.27 -9.22
C GLY A 43 -11.38 16.12 -7.93
N GLU A 44 -12.48 15.35 -8.00
CA GLU A 44 -13.34 15.12 -6.86
C GLU A 44 -12.70 14.13 -5.89
N VAL A 45 -12.74 14.43 -4.59
CA VAL A 45 -12.19 13.57 -3.55
C VAL A 45 -13.23 13.28 -2.49
N ARG A 46 -13.35 12.00 -2.14
CA ARG A 46 -14.14 11.51 -1.03
C ARG A 46 -13.23 10.89 0.03
N VAL A 47 -13.53 11.15 1.31
CA VAL A 47 -12.83 10.56 2.45
C VAL A 47 -13.77 9.72 3.30
N GLY A 48 -13.32 8.53 3.70
CA GLY A 48 -14.05 7.61 4.59
C GLY A 48 -14.45 6.30 3.93
N GLY A 49 -14.77 5.30 4.74
CA GLY A 49 -15.14 3.96 4.27
C GLY A 49 -16.53 3.91 3.62
N PHE A 50 -16.77 2.90 2.78
CA PHE A 50 -18.04 2.69 2.08
C PHE A 50 -19.09 1.92 2.89
N GLY A 51 -18.73 1.32 4.02
CA GLY A 51 -19.60 0.37 4.74
C GLY A 51 -19.59 -1.03 4.12
N GLY A 52 -18.41 -1.51 3.73
CA GLY A 52 -18.24 -2.83 3.10
C GLY A 52 -18.53 -2.85 1.59
N ALA A 53 -18.57 -4.06 1.03
CA ALA A 53 -18.83 -4.28 -0.40
C ALA A 53 -20.22 -3.77 -0.81
N GLU A 54 -21.25 -4.00 0.01
CA GLU A 54 -22.63 -3.57 -0.29
C GLU A 54 -22.76 -2.05 -0.36
N GLY A 55 -22.12 -1.34 0.57
CA GLY A 55 -22.12 0.12 0.55
C GLY A 55 -21.30 0.68 -0.63
N LEU A 56 -20.24 0.01 -1.05
CA LEU A 56 -19.53 0.36 -2.28
C LEU A 56 -20.41 0.13 -3.52
N ALA A 57 -21.11 -1.01 -3.60
CA ALA A 57 -22.04 -1.30 -4.69
C ALA A 57 -23.16 -0.25 -4.80
N ARG A 58 -23.72 0.15 -3.65
CA ARG A 58 -24.70 1.24 -3.59
C ARG A 58 -24.13 2.54 -4.15
N TRP A 59 -22.93 2.92 -3.69
CA TRP A 59 -22.26 4.13 -4.16
C TRP A 59 -22.04 4.12 -5.67
N LEU A 60 -21.55 2.99 -6.23
CA LEU A 60 -21.31 2.83 -7.67
C LEU A 60 -22.59 3.04 -8.50
N ARG A 61 -23.74 2.52 -8.04
CA ARG A 61 -25.04 2.72 -8.70
C ARG A 61 -25.52 4.17 -8.61
N GLU A 62 -25.53 4.73 -7.40
CA GLU A 62 -26.02 6.10 -7.15
C GLU A 62 -25.24 7.15 -7.93
N HIS A 63 -23.92 6.96 -8.04
CA HIS A 63 -23.02 7.91 -8.72
C HIS A 63 -22.76 7.54 -10.18
N ARG A 64 -23.43 6.48 -10.69
CA ARG A 64 -23.29 5.97 -12.06
C ARG A 64 -21.83 5.86 -12.49
N ALA A 65 -21.03 5.18 -11.67
CA ALA A 65 -19.63 4.94 -12.00
C ALA A 65 -19.54 3.95 -13.17
N ASP A 66 -18.82 4.33 -14.22
CA ASP A 66 -18.63 3.51 -15.42
C ASP A 66 -17.47 2.51 -15.26
N ALA A 67 -16.53 2.80 -14.34
CA ALA A 67 -15.40 1.92 -14.02
C ALA A 67 -14.86 2.18 -12.61
N VAL A 68 -14.22 1.16 -12.04
CA VAL A 68 -13.45 1.24 -10.80
C VAL A 68 -12.00 0.88 -11.08
N ILE A 69 -11.07 1.69 -10.56
CA ILE A 69 -9.66 1.33 -10.47
C ILE A 69 -9.30 1.18 -9.00
N ASP A 70 -8.98 -0.05 -8.61
CA ASP A 70 -8.36 -0.35 -7.32
C ASP A 70 -6.86 -0.02 -7.39
N ALA A 71 -6.52 1.20 -7.01
CA ALA A 71 -5.14 1.68 -6.87
C ALA A 71 -4.76 1.81 -5.38
N THR A 72 -5.38 1.03 -4.51
CA THR A 72 -5.07 1.03 -3.08
C THR A 72 -3.69 0.41 -2.81
N HIS A 73 -3.18 0.57 -1.60
CA HIS A 73 -1.91 -0.05 -1.23
C HIS A 73 -2.02 -1.59 -1.39
N PRO A 74 -0.97 -2.32 -1.85
CA PRO A 74 -1.05 -3.78 -2.06
C PRO A 74 -1.50 -4.61 -0.86
N PHE A 75 -1.37 -4.05 0.35
CA PHE A 75 -1.81 -4.65 1.62
C PHE A 75 -3.20 -4.19 2.10
N ALA A 76 -3.95 -3.44 1.27
CA ALA A 76 -5.32 -3.05 1.55
C ALA A 76 -6.33 -4.13 1.10
N ASP A 77 -6.01 -5.39 1.42
CA ASP A 77 -6.70 -6.59 0.92
C ASP A 77 -8.21 -6.58 1.12
N THR A 78 -8.68 -6.12 2.29
CA THR A 78 -10.10 -5.95 2.58
C THR A 78 -10.78 -5.01 1.57
N MET A 79 -10.14 -3.89 1.22
CA MET A 79 -10.70 -2.94 0.27
C MET A 79 -10.68 -3.49 -1.16
N SER A 80 -9.60 -4.18 -1.56
CA SER A 80 -9.54 -4.89 -2.84
C SER A 80 -10.63 -5.95 -2.97
N SER A 81 -10.86 -6.73 -1.91
CA SER A 81 -11.92 -7.73 -1.85
C SER A 81 -13.32 -7.10 -1.93
N HIS A 82 -13.54 -5.99 -1.22
CA HIS A 82 -14.79 -5.23 -1.33
C HIS A 82 -15.00 -4.67 -2.75
N ALA A 83 -13.94 -4.16 -3.39
CA ALA A 83 -14.00 -3.65 -4.75
C ALA A 83 -14.41 -4.74 -5.75
N ALA A 84 -13.77 -5.91 -5.68
CA ALA A 84 -14.07 -7.04 -6.54
C ALA A 84 -15.53 -7.49 -6.41
N ARG A 85 -16.00 -7.68 -5.17
CA ARG A 85 -17.39 -8.07 -4.91
C ARG A 85 -18.39 -7.01 -5.39
N ALA A 86 -18.18 -5.76 -5.00
CA ALA A 86 -19.09 -4.67 -5.37
C ALA A 86 -19.19 -4.47 -6.88
N ALA A 87 -18.04 -4.48 -7.58
CA ALA A 87 -17.95 -4.33 -9.02
C ALA A 87 -18.70 -5.44 -9.75
N ALA A 88 -18.53 -6.70 -9.30
CA ALA A 88 -19.27 -7.84 -9.83
C ALA A 88 -20.79 -7.69 -9.59
N ASP A 89 -21.21 -7.34 -8.37
CA ASP A 89 -22.63 -7.18 -8.00
C ASP A 89 -23.37 -6.10 -8.80
N VAL A 90 -22.64 -5.12 -9.35
CA VAL A 90 -23.21 -4.01 -10.14
C VAL A 90 -22.83 -4.03 -11.61
N HIS A 91 -22.08 -5.05 -12.05
CA HIS A 91 -21.54 -5.18 -13.41
C HIS A 91 -20.72 -3.97 -13.87
N VAL A 92 -19.95 -3.36 -12.95
CA VAL A 92 -19.03 -2.26 -13.28
C VAL A 92 -17.63 -2.84 -13.48
N PRO A 93 -16.96 -2.55 -14.60
CA PRO A 93 -15.57 -2.98 -14.83
C PRO A 93 -14.62 -2.55 -13.71
N LEU A 94 -13.82 -3.51 -13.23
CA LEU A 94 -12.78 -3.29 -12.23
C LEU A 94 -11.39 -3.60 -12.80
N LEU A 95 -10.45 -2.72 -12.55
CA LEU A 95 -9.01 -2.93 -12.79
C LEU A 95 -8.25 -2.76 -11.47
N ALA A 96 -7.32 -3.67 -11.19
CA ALA A 96 -6.34 -3.48 -10.11
C ALA A 96 -5.08 -2.80 -10.68
N LEU A 97 -4.74 -1.61 -10.17
CA LEU A 97 -3.48 -0.94 -10.47
C LEU A 97 -2.45 -1.35 -9.41
N ARG A 98 -1.58 -2.30 -9.75
CA ARG A 98 -0.60 -2.90 -8.85
C ARG A 98 0.77 -2.92 -9.52
N ARG A 99 1.64 -2.01 -9.07
CA ARG A 99 3.06 -2.05 -9.46
C ARG A 99 3.70 -3.40 -9.11
N PRO A 100 4.73 -3.83 -9.85
CA PRO A 100 5.60 -4.92 -9.41
C PRO A 100 6.20 -4.56 -8.07
N GLY A 101 6.76 -5.54 -7.38
CA GLY A 101 7.56 -5.17 -6.21
C GLY A 101 8.85 -5.91 -6.18
N TRP A 102 9.47 -5.89 -5.02
CA TRP A 102 10.90 -5.96 -5.00
C TRP A 102 11.36 -7.39 -5.22
N ALA A 103 12.38 -7.55 -6.05
CA ALA A 103 13.12 -8.78 -6.19
C ALA A 103 14.42 -8.64 -5.38
N PRO A 104 14.84 -9.69 -4.66
CA PRO A 104 16.15 -9.69 -4.01
C PRO A 104 17.24 -9.61 -5.07
N VAL A 105 18.34 -8.95 -4.74
CA VAL A 105 19.57 -8.91 -5.54
C VAL A 105 20.74 -9.47 -4.74
N GLU A 106 21.89 -9.66 -5.38
CA GLU A 106 23.10 -10.16 -4.72
C GLU A 106 23.43 -9.35 -3.45
N GLY A 107 23.73 -10.06 -2.37
CA GLY A 107 23.98 -9.49 -1.03
C GLY A 107 22.75 -9.23 -0.17
N ASP A 108 21.53 -9.32 -0.71
CA ASP A 108 20.30 -9.24 0.10
C ASP A 108 20.11 -10.52 0.95
N ASP A 109 19.89 -10.36 2.25
CA ASP A 109 19.49 -11.45 3.15
C ASP A 109 18.00 -11.33 3.50
N TRP A 110 17.13 -11.93 2.68
CA TRP A 110 15.68 -11.80 2.81
C TRP A 110 15.02 -13.04 3.41
N HIS A 111 14.27 -12.82 4.49
CA HIS A 111 13.39 -13.80 5.11
C HIS A 111 11.94 -13.50 4.72
N LEU A 112 11.44 -14.22 3.73
CA LEU A 112 10.09 -14.01 3.21
C LEU A 112 9.03 -14.70 4.09
N VAL A 113 8.05 -13.95 4.57
CA VAL A 113 6.93 -14.43 5.42
C VAL A 113 5.57 -14.03 4.85
N ASP A 114 4.50 -14.67 5.29
CA ASP A 114 3.16 -14.48 4.71
C ASP A 114 2.26 -13.57 5.56
N SER A 115 2.71 -13.19 6.76
CA SER A 115 1.94 -12.31 7.65
C SER A 115 2.83 -11.50 8.59
N LEU A 116 2.25 -10.44 9.19
CA LEU A 116 2.92 -9.66 10.23
C LEU A 116 3.13 -10.47 11.53
N ALA A 117 2.30 -11.47 11.80
CA ALA A 117 2.49 -12.36 12.95
C ALA A 117 3.76 -13.20 12.76
N GLN A 118 3.89 -13.87 11.61
CA GLN A 118 5.11 -14.59 11.25
C GLN A 118 6.32 -13.66 11.17
N ALA A 119 6.13 -12.40 10.75
CA ALA A 119 7.20 -11.41 10.75
C ALA A 119 7.71 -11.09 12.16
N ALA A 120 6.81 -11.01 13.14
CA ALA A 120 7.17 -10.81 14.54
C ALA A 120 7.98 -11.99 15.08
N ASP A 121 7.52 -13.23 14.82
CA ASP A 121 8.22 -14.44 15.24
C ASP A 121 9.61 -14.55 14.60
N THR A 122 9.70 -14.29 13.29
CA THR A 122 10.95 -14.36 12.53
C THR A 122 11.92 -13.26 12.96
N ALA A 123 11.46 -12.01 13.11
CA ALA A 123 12.34 -10.92 13.54
C ALA A 123 12.94 -11.17 14.93
N ARG A 124 12.18 -11.80 15.82
CA ARG A 124 12.63 -12.16 17.17
C ARG A 124 13.75 -13.21 17.18
N THR A 125 13.81 -14.09 16.19
CA THR A 125 14.90 -15.09 16.09
C THR A 125 16.16 -14.52 15.45
N LEU A 126 16.04 -13.44 14.67
CA LEU A 126 17.15 -12.84 13.91
C LEU A 126 17.91 -11.76 14.69
N GLY A 127 17.25 -11.01 15.58
CA GLY A 127 17.91 -9.92 16.29
C GLY A 127 17.09 -9.33 17.43
N ARG A 128 17.61 -8.24 18.00
CA ARG A 128 17.08 -7.61 19.22
C ARG A 128 16.68 -6.15 19.01
N ARG A 129 17.06 -5.53 17.89
CA ARG A 129 16.82 -4.12 17.56
C ARG A 129 16.20 -4.02 16.17
N VAL A 130 14.88 -4.17 16.14
CA VAL A 130 14.11 -4.35 14.91
C VAL A 130 13.57 -3.02 14.40
N PHE A 131 13.81 -2.70 13.14
CA PHE A 131 13.20 -1.56 12.46
C PHE A 131 11.90 -1.96 11.75
N LEU A 132 10.74 -1.52 12.28
CA LEU A 132 9.43 -1.73 11.69
C LEU A 132 9.09 -0.61 10.71
N THR A 133 9.10 -0.95 9.42
CA THR A 133 8.71 -0.02 8.33
C THR A 133 7.33 -0.32 7.77
N THR A 134 6.54 -1.09 8.52
CA THR A 134 5.20 -1.57 8.15
C THR A 134 4.08 -0.56 8.41
N GLY A 135 4.42 0.57 9.05
CA GLY A 135 3.50 1.59 9.55
C GLY A 135 2.71 1.14 10.78
N ARG A 136 1.91 2.05 11.36
CA ARG A 136 1.04 1.74 12.52
C ARG A 136 0.01 0.64 12.26
N MET A 137 -0.43 0.47 11.01
CA MET A 137 -1.43 -0.53 10.64
C MET A 137 -0.84 -1.94 10.67
N GLY A 138 -1.21 -2.68 11.72
CA GLY A 138 -0.74 -4.04 11.99
C GLY A 138 0.34 -4.13 13.08
N LEU A 139 0.69 -3.02 13.74
CA LEU A 139 1.64 -3.02 14.86
C LEU A 139 1.25 -3.96 16.01
N ALA A 140 -0.06 -4.17 16.21
CA ALA A 140 -0.62 -5.11 17.16
C ALA A 140 -0.05 -6.53 17.04
N ALA A 141 0.36 -6.96 15.83
CA ALA A 141 0.97 -8.26 15.62
C ALA A 141 2.28 -8.44 16.42
N PHE A 142 2.97 -7.36 16.75
CA PHE A 142 4.23 -7.37 17.50
C PHE A 142 4.02 -7.17 19.01
N ALA A 143 2.81 -6.87 19.48
CA ALA A 143 2.56 -6.43 20.85
C ALA A 143 2.91 -7.48 21.92
N HIS A 144 2.90 -8.76 21.56
CA HIS A 144 3.25 -9.87 22.44
C HIS A 144 4.78 -10.07 22.60
N VAL A 145 5.60 -9.39 21.80
CA VAL A 145 7.06 -9.52 21.84
C VAL A 145 7.62 -8.55 22.88
N THR A 146 8.18 -9.09 23.96
CA THR A 146 8.62 -8.32 25.14
C THR A 146 10.14 -8.27 25.32
N ASP A 147 10.88 -9.12 24.61
CA ASP A 147 12.34 -9.31 24.70
C ASP A 147 13.13 -8.69 23.53
N VAL A 148 12.44 -7.94 22.66
CA VAL A 148 13.00 -7.22 21.51
C VAL A 148 12.64 -5.74 21.63
N TRP A 149 13.56 -4.86 21.21
CA TRP A 149 13.29 -3.43 21.09
C TRP A 149 12.97 -3.08 19.64
N PHE A 150 11.95 -2.25 19.43
CA PHE A 150 11.48 -1.86 18.11
C PHE A 150 11.66 -0.37 17.84
N LEU A 151 12.14 -0.03 16.65
CA LEU A 151 11.94 1.30 16.07
C LEU A 151 10.76 1.23 15.12
N LEU A 152 9.67 1.93 15.40
CA LEU A 152 8.54 2.04 14.48
C LEU A 152 8.64 3.31 13.66
N ARG A 153 8.70 3.21 12.33
CA ARG A 153 8.41 4.35 11.46
C ARG A 153 6.94 4.41 11.10
N SER A 154 6.29 5.53 11.40
CA SER A 154 4.88 5.76 11.10
C SER A 154 4.61 7.21 10.72
N VAL A 155 3.56 7.45 9.93
CA VAL A 155 3.15 8.82 9.56
C VAL A 155 2.42 9.50 10.71
N ASP A 156 1.51 8.77 11.36
CA ASP A 156 0.78 9.21 12.55
C ASP A 156 1.15 8.28 13.72
N ALA A 157 0.97 8.77 14.94
CA ALA A 157 1.24 7.98 16.14
C ALA A 157 0.42 6.66 16.15
N PRO A 158 1.01 5.54 16.60
CA PRO A 158 0.27 4.31 16.78
C PRO A 158 -0.66 4.40 18.00
N GLU A 159 -1.72 3.59 17.97
CA GLU A 159 -2.58 3.34 19.12
C GLU A 159 -2.29 1.93 19.66
N PRO A 160 -2.52 1.66 20.96
CA PRO A 160 -2.42 0.31 21.51
C PRO A 160 -3.33 -0.70 20.77
N PRO A 161 -3.00 -2.00 20.76
CA PRO A 161 -1.82 -2.59 21.40
C PRO A 161 -0.54 -2.45 20.56
N TYR A 162 0.59 -2.25 21.23
CA TYR A 162 1.93 -2.16 20.64
C TYR A 162 2.99 -2.79 21.56
N PRO A 163 4.20 -3.10 21.06
CA PRO A 163 5.26 -3.70 21.88
C PRO A 163 5.66 -2.79 23.06
N PRO A 164 6.00 -3.35 24.23
CA PRO A 164 6.35 -2.55 25.40
C PRO A 164 7.72 -1.84 25.29
N ARG A 165 8.59 -2.27 24.37
CA ARG A 165 9.93 -1.70 24.15
C ARG A 165 10.01 -1.13 22.74
N MET A 166 9.62 0.12 22.58
CA MET A 166 9.53 0.74 21.26
C MET A 166 9.82 2.24 21.30
N ASP A 167 10.53 2.73 20.29
CA ASP A 167 10.54 4.15 19.93
C ASP A 167 9.73 4.36 18.64
N VAL A 168 9.12 5.54 18.51
CA VAL A 168 8.35 5.92 17.31
C VAL A 168 9.06 7.04 16.58
N LEU A 169 9.41 6.80 15.33
CA LEU A 169 9.85 7.78 14.37
C LEU A 169 8.65 8.25 13.54
N LEU A 170 8.16 9.45 13.83
CA LEU A 170 7.12 10.09 13.03
C LEU A 170 7.76 10.68 11.77
N ASP A 171 7.53 10.02 10.63
CA ASP A 171 8.17 10.38 9.38
C ASP A 171 7.31 9.99 8.17
N ARG A 172 7.45 10.75 7.09
CA ARG A 172 6.72 10.56 5.84
C ARG A 172 7.68 10.73 4.67
N GLY A 173 7.75 9.70 3.84
CA GLY A 173 8.63 9.68 2.67
C GLY A 173 8.28 10.74 1.60
N PRO A 174 9.06 10.78 0.51
CA PRO A 174 10.06 9.77 0.11
C PRO A 174 11.28 9.72 1.03
N PHE A 175 11.88 8.53 1.18
CA PHE A 175 13.08 8.34 2.00
C PHE A 175 14.32 8.30 1.12
N THR A 176 15.45 8.74 1.65
CA THR A 176 16.75 8.73 0.95
C THR A 176 17.62 7.60 1.46
N LEU A 177 18.55 7.11 0.63
CA LEU A 177 19.48 6.06 1.04
C LEU A 177 20.35 6.50 2.23
N ASP A 178 20.90 7.71 2.19
CA ASP A 178 21.71 8.24 3.29
C ASP A 178 20.91 8.39 4.59
N GLY A 179 19.63 8.77 4.51
CA GLY A 179 18.74 8.81 5.67
C GLY A 179 18.52 7.43 6.28
N GLU A 180 18.30 6.41 5.44
CA GLU A 180 18.14 5.02 5.91
C GLU A 180 19.42 4.47 6.53
N ARG A 181 20.59 4.71 5.91
CA ARG A 181 21.90 4.36 6.46
C ARG A 181 22.10 4.95 7.85
N GLU A 182 21.81 6.25 7.99
CA GLU A 182 21.93 6.94 9.27
C GLU A 182 20.97 6.39 10.33
N LEU A 183 19.73 6.08 9.96
CA LEU A 183 18.77 5.44 10.87
C LEU A 183 19.27 4.06 11.34
N LEU A 184 19.72 3.20 10.43
CA LEU A 184 20.24 1.89 10.81
C LEU A 184 21.43 2.02 11.77
N ARG A 185 22.37 2.92 11.47
CA ARG A 185 23.56 3.16 12.30
C ARG A 185 23.20 3.77 13.67
N ARG A 186 22.44 4.86 13.68
CA ARG A 186 22.09 5.62 14.90
C ARG A 186 21.33 4.76 15.90
N TYR A 187 20.41 3.94 15.41
CA TYR A 187 19.60 3.08 16.26
C TYR A 187 20.20 1.68 16.44
N GLY A 188 21.35 1.37 15.84
CA GLY A 188 21.96 0.04 15.90
C GLY A 188 20.99 -1.05 15.49
N ILE A 189 20.29 -0.86 14.37
CA ILE A 189 19.30 -1.80 13.87
C ILE A 189 20.00 -3.06 13.38
N ASP A 190 19.51 -4.22 13.83
CA ASP A 190 20.04 -5.54 13.45
C ASP A 190 19.04 -6.37 12.64
N VAL A 191 17.78 -5.94 12.51
CA VAL A 191 16.77 -6.56 11.63
C VAL A 191 15.86 -5.48 11.05
N LEU A 192 15.57 -5.55 9.75
CA LEU A 192 14.56 -4.72 9.10
C LEU A 192 13.30 -5.56 8.85
N VAL A 193 12.12 -5.07 9.26
CA VAL A 193 10.83 -5.67 8.89
C VAL A 193 10.10 -4.74 7.94
N THR A 194 9.64 -5.29 6.81
CA THR A 194 8.92 -4.52 5.80
C THR A 194 7.82 -5.31 5.10
N LYS A 195 6.90 -4.58 4.49
CA LYS A 195 5.90 -5.10 3.56
C LYS A 195 6.45 -4.95 2.15
N ASP A 196 6.27 -5.96 1.30
CA ASP A 196 6.60 -5.86 -0.12
C ASP A 196 5.64 -4.90 -0.85
N SER A 197 5.87 -3.60 -0.63
CA SER A 197 5.08 -2.53 -1.22
C SER A 197 5.48 -2.26 -2.66
N GLY A 198 6.71 -2.57 -3.08
CA GLY A 198 7.20 -2.40 -4.45
C GLY A 198 7.51 -0.96 -4.91
N GLY A 199 7.38 0.04 -4.04
CA GLY A 199 7.51 1.46 -4.42
C GLY A 199 8.93 2.00 -4.29
N ALA A 200 9.44 2.66 -5.35
CA ALA A 200 10.78 3.25 -5.37
C ALA A 200 11.02 4.21 -4.19
N ALA A 201 10.02 5.00 -3.80
CA ALA A 201 10.09 5.95 -2.68
C ALA A 201 10.40 5.33 -1.31
N THR A 202 10.23 4.01 -1.17
CA THR A 202 10.49 3.27 0.07
C THR A 202 11.55 2.18 -0.11
N ALA A 203 12.08 1.97 -1.31
CA ALA A 203 13.13 1.00 -1.59
C ALA A 203 14.47 1.30 -0.89
N PRO A 204 14.88 2.55 -0.60
CA PRO A 204 16.22 2.84 -0.05
C PRO A 204 16.58 2.09 1.23
N LYS A 205 15.60 1.76 2.09
CA LYS A 205 15.82 0.93 3.29
C LYS A 205 16.37 -0.47 2.98
N LEU A 206 16.00 -1.05 1.85
CA LEU A 206 16.48 -2.37 1.42
C LEU A 206 17.95 -2.29 1.02
N THR A 207 18.30 -1.24 0.25
CA THR A 207 19.70 -0.97 -0.11
C THR A 207 20.56 -0.68 1.13
N ALA A 208 20.06 0.11 2.09
CA ALA A 208 20.76 0.37 3.34
C ALA A 208 20.94 -0.90 4.17
N ALA A 209 19.92 -1.75 4.26
CA ALA A 209 20.00 -3.02 4.98
C ALA A 209 21.05 -3.94 4.35
N ARG A 210 21.05 -4.07 3.02
CA ARG A 210 22.05 -4.83 2.28
C ARG A 210 23.48 -4.35 2.57
N GLU A 211 23.72 -3.05 2.47
CA GLU A 211 25.05 -2.47 2.72
C GLU A 211 25.52 -2.65 4.18
N ALA A 212 24.59 -2.71 5.12
CA ALA A 212 24.86 -2.94 6.53
C ALA A 212 24.92 -4.43 6.91
N GLY A 213 24.62 -5.36 5.99
CA GLY A 213 24.49 -6.79 6.29
C GLY A 213 23.33 -7.10 7.25
N VAL A 214 22.29 -6.27 7.25
CA VAL A 214 21.11 -6.43 8.12
C VAL A 214 20.08 -7.33 7.43
N PRO A 215 19.66 -8.45 8.04
CA PRO A 215 18.60 -9.29 7.50
C PRO A 215 17.27 -8.53 7.39
N VAL A 216 16.52 -8.83 6.33
CA VAL A 216 15.24 -8.21 6.02
C VAL A 216 14.13 -9.24 6.08
N VAL A 217 13.22 -9.11 7.03
CA VAL A 217 11.96 -9.85 7.04
C VAL A 217 10.97 -9.14 6.13
N VAL A 218 10.65 -9.78 5.01
CA VAL A 218 9.74 -9.22 4.00
C VAL A 218 8.41 -9.96 4.05
N VAL A 219 7.35 -9.25 4.43
CA VAL A 219 5.99 -9.75 4.34
C VAL A 219 5.57 -9.74 2.88
N ARG A 220 5.17 -10.90 2.36
CA ARG A 220 4.63 -11.04 1.00
C ARG A 220 3.32 -10.29 0.89
N ARG A 221 3.09 -9.71 -0.29
CA ARG A 221 1.82 -9.05 -0.60
C ARG A 221 0.72 -10.09 -0.80
N PRO A 222 -0.53 -9.79 -0.40
CA PRO A 222 -1.69 -10.57 -0.80
C PRO A 222 -1.85 -10.63 -2.33
N PRO A 223 -2.37 -11.74 -2.88
CA PRO A 223 -2.69 -11.83 -4.31
C PRO A 223 -3.75 -10.80 -4.72
N ALA A 224 -3.89 -10.54 -6.02
CA ALA A 224 -5.04 -9.78 -6.51
C ALA A 224 -6.31 -10.65 -6.40
N PRO A 225 -7.49 -10.04 -6.20
CA PRO A 225 -8.75 -10.79 -6.27
C PRO A 225 -8.85 -11.56 -7.58
N ALA A 226 -9.31 -12.81 -7.52
CA ALA A 226 -9.39 -13.70 -8.67
C ALA A 226 -10.27 -13.08 -9.78
N GLY A 227 -9.82 -13.21 -11.04
CA GLY A 227 -10.55 -12.71 -12.21
C GLY A 227 -10.47 -11.19 -12.43
N VAL A 228 -9.80 -10.43 -11.55
CA VAL A 228 -9.61 -8.99 -11.75
C VAL A 228 -8.36 -8.74 -12.61
N PRO A 229 -8.48 -8.04 -13.76
CA PRO A 229 -7.33 -7.68 -14.57
C PRO A 229 -6.38 -6.74 -13.79
N VAL A 230 -5.08 -6.85 -14.07
CA VAL A 230 -4.03 -6.08 -13.40
C VAL A 230 -3.29 -5.21 -14.39
N ALA A 231 -3.11 -3.94 -14.05
CA ALA A 231 -2.17 -3.03 -14.70
C ALA A 231 -1.00 -2.74 -13.76
N ALA A 232 0.21 -2.73 -14.28
CA ALA A 232 1.44 -2.44 -13.54
C ALA A 232 1.67 -0.93 -13.37
N THR A 233 1.15 -0.12 -14.30
CA THR A 233 1.42 1.33 -14.36
C THR A 233 0.14 2.16 -14.52
N PRO A 234 0.12 3.43 -14.04
CA PRO A 234 -0.97 4.35 -14.31
C PRO A 234 -1.30 4.50 -15.80
N GLU A 235 -0.29 4.49 -16.66
CA GLU A 235 -0.42 4.58 -18.11
C GLU A 235 -1.17 3.38 -18.71
N GLU A 236 -0.86 2.16 -18.26
CA GLU A 236 -1.61 0.96 -18.63
C GLU A 236 -3.07 1.03 -18.16
N ALA A 237 -3.30 1.59 -16.98
CA ALA A 237 -4.66 1.76 -16.45
C ALA A 237 -5.48 2.77 -17.27
N VAL A 238 -4.86 3.87 -17.73
CA VAL A 238 -5.48 4.80 -18.68
C VAL A 238 -5.79 4.09 -20.00
N ALA A 239 -4.84 3.32 -20.55
CA ALA A 239 -5.06 2.57 -21.78
C ALA A 239 -6.20 1.54 -21.66
N TRP A 240 -6.33 0.89 -20.50
CA TRP A 240 -7.44 -0.01 -20.21
C TRP A 240 -8.78 0.74 -20.20
N LEU A 241 -8.88 1.87 -19.49
CA LEU A 241 -10.11 2.68 -19.46
C LEU A 241 -10.57 3.12 -20.85
N LEU A 242 -9.63 3.56 -21.70
CA LEU A 242 -9.94 4.03 -23.04
C LEU A 242 -10.45 2.91 -23.96
N ARG A 243 -10.10 1.65 -23.69
CA ARG A 243 -10.67 0.49 -24.40
C ARG A 243 -12.06 0.14 -23.86
N THR A 244 -12.23 0.16 -22.54
CA THR A 244 -13.51 -0.15 -21.88
C THR A 244 -14.61 0.86 -22.22
N GLY A 245 -14.25 2.13 -22.49
CA GLY A 245 -15.18 3.17 -22.89
C GLY A 245 -15.55 3.24 -24.37
N GLN A 246 -14.99 2.38 -25.23
CA GLN A 246 -15.38 2.32 -26.65
C GLN A 246 -16.59 1.38 -26.82
N PRO A 247 -17.67 1.80 -27.52
CA PRO A 247 -18.71 0.87 -27.91
C PRO A 247 -18.11 -0.25 -28.76
N ALA A 248 -18.54 -1.49 -28.53
CA ALA A 248 -18.11 -2.64 -29.32
C ALA A 248 -18.30 -2.30 -30.80
N ARG A 249 -17.22 -2.33 -31.58
CA ARG A 249 -17.31 -2.17 -33.03
C ARG A 249 -18.07 -3.39 -33.56
N SER A 250 -19.34 -3.19 -33.91
CA SER A 250 -20.17 -4.13 -34.67
C SER A 250 -19.64 -4.29 -36.08
#